data_AF-A0A838TEN2-F1
#
_entry.id   AF-A0A838TEN2-F1
#
_cell.length_a   1.000
_cell.length_b   1.000
_cell.length_c   1.000
_cell.angle_alpha   90.00
_cell.angle_beta   90.00
_cell.angle_gamma   90.00
#
_symmetry.space_group_name_H-M   'P 1'
#
loop_
_entity.id
_entity.type
_entity.pdbx_description
1 polymer ?
#
loop_
_entity_poly.entity_id
_entity_poly.type
_entity_poly.pdbx_seq_one_letter_code
_entity_poly.pdbx_strand_id
1 'polypeptide(L)'
;MIIFGYHRFVNQVRRPDTEITPQMFEQQMQELKNRGIAVIAMQDFMAWRRGEKAIPPRSAIITFDDGWKSQYDVAWPILKKFGYPHTMFIYTEGVRPGHFSGGESMGWD
;
A
#
# COMPACT_ATOMS: atom_id res chain seq x y z
N MET A 1 4.69 -0.63 16.44
CA MET A 1 3.89 -0.95 15.24
C MET A 1 3.64 0.34 14.49
N ILE A 2 3.83 0.36 13.17
CA ILE A 2 3.52 1.50 12.29
C ILE A 2 2.57 1.01 11.19
N ILE A 3 1.59 1.82 10.80
CA ILE A 3 0.71 1.53 9.66
C ILE A 3 0.88 2.67 8.68
N PHE A 4 1.28 2.35 7.45
CA PHE A 4 1.41 3.31 6.36
C PHE A 4 0.19 3.21 5.45
N GLY A 5 -0.51 4.33 5.26
CA GLY A 5 -1.57 4.47 4.28
C GLY A 5 -1.09 5.25 3.07
N TYR A 6 -1.29 4.69 1.89
CA TYR A 6 -0.96 5.31 0.61
C TYR A 6 -2.20 5.34 -0.28
N HIS A 7 -2.29 6.31 -1.18
CA HIS A 7 -3.40 6.41 -2.12
C HIS A 7 -2.88 6.33 -3.55
N ARG A 8 -2.22 7.37 -4.04
CA ARG A 8 -1.92 7.51 -5.47
C ARG A 8 -0.43 7.70 -5.76
N PHE A 9 0.06 7.05 -6.82
CA PHE A 9 1.45 7.16 -7.28
C PHE A 9 1.54 8.03 -8.51
N VAL A 10 2.36 9.08 -8.47
CA VAL A 10 2.49 10.09 -9.54
C VAL A 10 3.94 10.52 -9.72
N ASN A 11 4.32 10.96 -10.92
CA ASN A 11 5.67 11.48 -11.18
C ASN A 11 5.87 12.91 -10.65
N GLN A 12 4.79 13.69 -10.55
CA GLN A 12 4.80 15.04 -10.01
C GLN A 12 3.67 15.18 -8.98
N VAL A 13 4.06 15.37 -7.73
CA VAL A 13 3.12 15.51 -6.60
C VAL A 13 2.45 16.88 -6.66
N ARG A 14 1.12 16.87 -6.58
CA ARG A 14 0.26 18.05 -6.44
C ARG A 14 -0.52 18.02 -5.12
N ARG A 15 -0.82 16.82 -4.61
CA ARG A 15 -1.55 16.58 -3.36
C ARG A 15 -0.69 15.75 -2.39
N PRO A 16 0.26 16.36 -1.67
CA PRO A 16 1.25 15.62 -0.87
C PRO A 16 0.67 14.82 0.30
N ASP A 17 -0.59 15.06 0.64
CA ASP A 17 -1.40 14.29 1.60
C ASP A 17 -1.83 12.92 1.07
N THR A 18 -1.98 12.78 -0.26
CA THR A 18 -2.53 11.57 -0.91
C THR A 18 -1.68 11.06 -2.08
N GLU A 19 -0.66 11.80 -2.51
CA GLU A 19 0.20 11.47 -3.64
C GLU A 19 1.66 11.28 -3.22
N ILE A 20 2.31 10.27 -3.81
CA ILE A 20 3.72 9.98 -3.60
C ILE A 20 4.40 9.62 -4.92
N THR A 21 5.69 9.91 -5.05
CA THR A 21 6.48 9.46 -6.21
C THR A 21 6.93 8.01 -6.05
N PRO A 22 7.09 7.27 -7.16
CA PRO A 22 7.65 5.91 -7.13
C PRO A 22 9.00 5.85 -6.38
N GLN A 23 9.86 6.84 -6.63
CA GLN A 23 11.17 6.96 -6.00
C GLN A 23 11.08 7.12 -4.49
N MET A 24 10.21 8.01 -4.01
CA MET A 24 10.03 8.22 -2.56
C MET A 24 9.46 6.97 -1.89
N PHE A 25 8.50 6.31 -2.53
CA PHE A 25 7.94 5.06 -2.02
C PHE A 25 8.99 3.95 -1.93
N GLU A 26 9.79 3.72 -2.99
CA GLU A 26 10.86 2.73 -2.96
C GLU A 26 11.91 3.05 -1.88
N GLN A 27 12.25 4.33 -1.68
CA GLN A 27 13.12 4.76 -0.59
C GLN A 27 12.54 4.40 0.79
N GLN A 28 11.23 4.61 1.00
CA GLN A 28 10.57 4.20 2.25
C GLN A 28 10.61 2.67 2.44
N MET A 29 10.38 1.88 1.39
CA MET A 29 10.46 0.41 1.46
C MET A 29 11.88 -0.07 1.79
N GLN A 30 12.88 0.54 1.16
CA GLN A 30 14.29 0.27 1.44
C GLN A 30 14.64 0.65 2.88
N GLU A 31 14.07 1.74 3.41
CA GLU A 31 14.35 2.17 4.77
C GLU A 31 13.75 1.21 5.82
N LEU A 32 12.58 0.64 5.57
CA LEU A 32 12.04 -0.45 6.39
C LEU A 32 13.00 -1.64 6.41
N LYS A 33 13.57 -2.01 5.26
CA LYS A 33 14.55 -3.09 5.14
C LYS A 33 15.82 -2.78 5.92
N ASN A 34 16.40 -1.60 5.71
CA ASN A 34 17.63 -1.14 6.36
C ASN A 34 17.51 -1.14 7.89
N ARG A 35 16.34 -0.74 8.40
CA ARG A 35 16.08 -0.67 9.84
C ARG A 35 15.71 -2.01 10.47
N GLY A 36 15.58 -3.08 9.68
CA GLY A 36 15.12 -4.38 10.15
C GLY A 36 13.68 -4.36 10.66
N ILE A 37 12.82 -3.51 10.07
CA ILE A 37 11.39 -3.45 10.40
C ILE A 37 10.68 -4.49 9.53
N ALA A 38 10.04 -5.47 10.15
CA ALA A 38 9.31 -6.51 9.44
C ALA A 38 8.00 -5.94 8.87
N VAL A 39 7.76 -6.09 7.57
CA VAL A 39 6.45 -5.80 6.98
C VAL A 39 5.59 -7.06 7.11
N ILE A 40 4.47 -6.95 7.81
CA ILE A 40 3.55 -8.06 8.09
C ILE A 40 2.22 -7.86 7.37
N ALA A 41 1.53 -8.97 7.09
CA ALA A 41 0.18 -8.92 6.53
C ALA A 41 -0.83 -8.40 7.58
N MET A 42 -1.85 -7.68 7.14
CA MET A 42 -2.97 -7.25 8.01
C MET A 42 -3.62 -8.45 8.74
N GLN A 43 -3.71 -9.60 8.07
CA GLN A 43 -4.25 -10.82 8.68
C GLN A 43 -3.44 -11.27 9.91
N ASP A 44 -2.10 -11.17 9.85
CA ASP A 44 -1.22 -11.53 10.95
C ASP A 44 -1.36 -10.55 12.11
N PHE A 45 -1.53 -9.26 11.80
CA PHE A 45 -1.86 -8.25 12.81
C PHE A 45 -3.19 -8.55 13.51
N MET A 46 -4.23 -8.91 12.75
CA MET A 46 -5.54 -9.24 13.31
C MET A 46 -5.49 -10.49 14.19
N ALA A 47 -4.75 -11.53 13.77
CA ALA A 47 -4.52 -12.72 14.58
C ALA A 47 -3.76 -12.40 15.88
N TRP A 48 -2.74 -11.55 15.80
CA TRP A 48 -2.03 -11.06 17.00
C TRP A 48 -2.93 -10.30 17.96
N ARG A 49 -3.81 -9.43 17.44
CA ARG A 49 -4.79 -8.70 18.25
C ARG A 49 -5.77 -9.63 18.98
N ARG A 50 -6.03 -10.82 18.45
CA ARG A 50 -6.86 -11.86 19.09
C ARG A 50 -6.06 -12.82 19.98
N GLY A 51 -4.74 -12.67 20.08
CA GLY A 51 -3.87 -13.56 20.84
C GLY A 51 -3.55 -14.89 20.14
N GLU A 52 -3.83 -15.02 18.85
CA GLU A 52 -3.71 -16.27 18.08
C GLU A 52 -2.31 -16.44 17.46
N LYS A 53 -1.54 -15.36 17.31
CA LYS A 53 -0.25 -15.35 16.62
C LYS A 53 0.70 -14.32 17.22
N ALA A 54 1.98 -14.66 17.34
CA ALA A 54 3.02 -13.68 17.65
C ALA A 54 3.47 -12.95 16.37
N ILE A 55 3.85 -11.69 16.51
CA ILE A 55 4.44 -10.87 15.43
C ILE A 55 5.78 -10.29 15.87
N PRO A 56 6.65 -9.90 14.94
CA PRO A 56 7.91 -9.23 15.28
C PRO A 56 7.66 -7.95 16.10
N PRO A 57 8.48 -7.64 17.12
CA PRO A 57 8.31 -6.43 17.93
C PRO A 57 8.35 -5.12 17.12
N ARG A 58 9.18 -5.08 16.07
CA ARG A 58 9.30 -3.96 15.13
C ARG A 58 8.63 -4.33 13.82
N SER A 59 7.33 -4.09 13.76
CA SER A 59 6.49 -4.38 12.59
C SER A 59 5.89 -3.14 11.96
N ALA A 60 5.72 -3.20 10.63
CA ALA A 60 4.98 -2.26 9.82
C ALA A 60 3.90 -2.96 8.98
N ILE A 61 2.82 -2.24 8.66
CA ILE A 61 1.78 -2.67 7.72
C ILE A 61 1.68 -1.62 6.61
N ILE A 62 1.48 -2.07 5.38
CA ILE A 62 1.30 -1.21 4.20
C ILE A 62 -0.14 -1.38 3.72
N THR A 63 -0.85 -0.26 3.58
CA THR A 63 -2.21 -0.22 3.07
C THR A 63 -2.35 0.74 1.90
N PHE A 64 -3.26 0.42 0.99
CA PHE A 64 -3.65 1.25 -0.14
C PHE A 64 -5.14 1.53 -0.10
N ASP A 65 -5.53 2.79 -0.21
CA ASP A 65 -6.93 3.20 -0.24
C ASP A 65 -7.37 3.52 -1.70
N ASP A 66 -8.66 3.60 -1.95
CA ASP A 66 -9.33 3.98 -3.20
C ASP A 66 -9.31 2.95 -4.35
N GLY A 67 -8.17 2.31 -4.63
CA GLY A 67 -8.01 1.39 -5.76
C GLY A 67 -7.53 2.04 -7.07
N TRP A 68 -6.55 2.96 -6.98
CA TRP A 68 -5.93 3.57 -8.16
C TRP A 68 -5.15 2.56 -9.00
N LYS A 69 -5.21 2.65 -10.34
CA LYS A 69 -4.43 1.79 -11.27
C LYS A 69 -2.93 1.84 -10.97
N SER A 70 -2.45 3.02 -10.58
CA SER A 70 -1.05 3.25 -10.19
C SER A 70 -0.56 2.35 -9.04
N GLN A 71 -1.44 1.83 -8.19
CA GLN A 71 -1.07 0.88 -7.13
C GLN A 71 -0.61 -0.46 -7.73
N TYR A 72 -1.23 -0.90 -8.82
CA TYR A 72 -0.82 -2.09 -9.55
C TYR A 72 0.39 -1.81 -10.44
N ASP A 73 0.36 -0.73 -11.23
CA ASP A 73 1.41 -0.46 -12.21
C ASP A 73 2.75 -0.04 -11.57
N VAL A 74 2.69 0.61 -10.39
CA VAL A 74 3.88 1.19 -9.73
C VAL A 74 4.19 0.49 -8.40
N ALA A 75 3.23 0.43 -7.48
CA ALA A 75 3.53 -0.01 -6.11
C ALA A 75 3.80 -1.51 -6.03
N TRP A 76 3.00 -2.32 -6.73
CA TRP A 76 3.12 -3.78 -6.76
C TRP A 76 4.51 -4.28 -7.17
N PRO A 77 5.12 -3.86 -8.31
CA PRO A 77 6.46 -4.34 -8.67
C PRO A 77 7.53 -3.95 -7.64
N ILE A 78 7.40 -2.78 -7.01
CA ILE A 78 8.30 -2.35 -5.92
C ILE A 78 8.12 -3.28 -4.71
N LEU A 79 6.90 -3.47 -4.22
CA LEU A 79 6.64 -4.34 -3.07
C LEU A 79 7.09 -5.79 -3.31
N LYS A 80 6.90 -6.29 -4.53
CA LYS A 80 7.37 -7.61 -4.96
C LYS A 80 8.89 -7.75 -4.87
N LYS A 81 9.67 -6.71 -5.21
CA LYS A 81 11.13 -6.68 -5.05
C LYS A 81 11.55 -6.85 -3.58
N PHE A 82 10.76 -6.33 -2.64
CA PHE A 82 11.03 -6.44 -1.20
C PHE A 82 10.38 -7.67 -0.53
N GLY A 83 9.45 -8.34 -1.19
CA GLY A 83 8.66 -9.41 -0.60
C GLY A 83 7.68 -8.90 0.46
N TYR A 84 7.23 -7.65 0.35
CA TYR A 84 6.40 -7.01 1.36
C TYR A 84 4.91 -7.26 1.11
N PRO A 85 4.17 -7.77 2.10
CA PRO A 85 2.71 -7.86 2.01
C PRO A 85 2.08 -6.46 2.11
N HIS A 86 0.89 -6.35 1.53
CA HIS A 86 0.07 -5.12 1.54
C HIS A 86 -1.42 -5.47 1.61
N THR A 87 -2.24 -4.50 2.01
CA THR A 87 -3.71 -4.60 2.01
C THR A 87 -4.30 -3.49 1.16
N MET A 88 -5.32 -3.79 0.35
CA MET A 88 -6.05 -2.79 -0.42
C MET A 88 -7.45 -2.60 0.16
N PHE A 89 -7.83 -1.36 0.43
CA PHE A 89 -9.18 -0.94 0.80
C PHE A 89 -9.83 -0.25 -0.40
N ILE A 90 -10.52 -1.06 -1.20
CA ILE A 90 -11.04 -0.63 -2.50
C ILE A 90 -12.34 0.15 -2.33
N TYR A 91 -12.40 1.35 -2.90
CA TYR A 91 -13.64 2.09 -3.05
C TYR A 91 -14.41 1.53 -4.25
N THR A 92 -15.33 0.61 -3.97
CA THR A 92 -16.02 -0.21 -4.99
C THR A 92 -16.75 0.60 -6.07
N GLU A 93 -17.38 1.73 -5.73
CA GLU A 93 -18.01 2.61 -6.71
C GLU A 93 -16.99 3.36 -7.57
N GLY A 94 -15.79 3.64 -7.06
CA GLY A 94 -14.72 4.33 -7.79
C GLY A 94 -14.01 3.44 -8.82
N VAL A 95 -13.99 2.12 -8.61
CA VAL A 95 -13.42 1.13 -9.55
C VAL A 95 -14.47 0.57 -10.53
N ARG A 96 -15.75 0.86 -10.31
CA ARG A 96 -16.82 0.46 -11.23
C ARG A 96 -16.83 1.39 -12.45
N PRO A 97 -16.98 0.87 -13.68
CA PRO A 97 -17.18 1.72 -14.85
C PRO A 97 -18.39 2.65 -14.65
N GLY A 98 -18.17 3.96 -14.72
CA GLY A 98 -19.24 4.93 -14.52
C GLY A 98 -18.76 6.31 -14.11
N HIS A 99 -19.69 7.11 -13.57
CA HIS A 99 -19.47 8.53 -13.32
C HIS A 99 -18.33 8.84 -12.33
N PHE A 100 -18.00 7.88 -11.46
CA PHE A 100 -16.96 7.99 -10.43
C PHE A 100 -15.62 7.35 -10.82
N SER A 101 -15.56 6.56 -11.91
CA SER A 101 -14.30 6.04 -12.44
C SER A 101 -13.63 7.12 -13.28
N GLY A 102 -12.82 7.98 -12.65
CA GLY A 102 -12.08 9.05 -13.31
C GLY A 102 -11.00 8.61 -14.30
N GLY A 103 -11.13 7.42 -14.92
CA GLY A 103 -10.21 6.85 -15.91
C GLY A 103 -8.89 6.33 -15.35
N GLU A 104 -8.64 6.46 -14.06
CA GLU A 104 -7.35 6.15 -13.41
C GLU A 104 -7.48 5.15 -12.25
N SER A 105 -8.71 4.67 -12.02
CA SER A 105 -8.99 3.56 -11.11
C SER A 105 -8.60 2.23 -11.75
N MET A 106 -8.31 1.23 -10.93
CA MET A 106 -8.04 -0.12 -11.40
C MET A 106 -9.29 -0.73 -12.05
N GLY A 107 -9.11 -1.47 -13.13
CA GLY A 107 -10.16 -2.11 -13.91
C GLY A 107 -9.73 -3.49 -14.41
N TRP A 108 -10.53 -4.07 -15.30
CA TRP A 108 -10.29 -5.40 -15.92
C TRP A 108 -9.52 -5.32 -17.24
N ASP A 109 -9.20 -4.10 -17.68
CA ASP A 109 -8.44 -3.71 -18.86
C ASP A 109 -6.91 -3.79 -18.67
#